data_AF-A0A2U1AWY4-F1
#
_entry.id   AF-A0A2U1AWY4-F1
#
_cell.length_a   1.000
_cell.length_b   1.000
_cell.length_c   1.000
_cell.angle_alpha   90.00
_cell.angle_beta   90.00
_cell.angle_gamma   90.00
#
_symmetry.space_group_name_H-M   'P 1'
#
loop_
_entity.id
_entity.type
_entity.pdbx_description
1 polymer ?
#
loop_
_entity_poly.entity_id
_entity_poly.type
_entity_poly.pdbx_seq_one_letter_code
_entity_poly.pdbx_strand_id
1 'polypeptide(L)'
;MCLLCEKSFSQIEIHGVTTLVTDGIKSDSVNLSPNKEFENRIKLKPIDKSGNRVEIRFYEHETLSSTKDLKVLELKGDSWTGTQYKESNYPKIRIKKFELVAQNGFEELVKLLLQNNLTRLPSQEELSLKMKKYAMLNGKRVEKAIQTTDGQSYTVEFKIGDKYRVYIFHNPDTYSSFYDDVQELKDFVAIKNIFETELKRK
;
A
#
# COMPACT_ATOMS: atom_id res chain seq x y z
N MET A 1 -3.12 30.36 37.64
CA MET A 1 -4.06 29.24 37.46
C MET A 1 -4.09 28.94 35.96
N CYS A 2 -3.26 28.01 35.48
CA CYS A 2 -3.15 27.70 34.06
C CYS A 2 -4.11 26.57 33.70
N LEU A 3 -5.02 26.85 32.77
CA LEU A 3 -5.88 25.87 32.12
C LEU A 3 -5.01 24.88 31.33
N LEU A 4 -4.95 23.64 31.79
CA LEU A 4 -4.48 22.51 30.98
C LEU A 4 -5.55 22.24 29.93
N CYS A 5 -5.29 22.67 28.70
CA CYS A 5 -6.09 22.31 27.54
C CYS A 5 -5.83 20.83 27.25
N GLU A 6 -6.76 19.96 27.68
CA GLU A 6 -6.76 18.55 27.30
C GLU A 6 -6.90 18.45 25.78
N LYS A 7 -5.86 17.93 25.12
CA LYS A 7 -5.92 17.62 23.69
C LYS A 7 -6.92 16.50 23.48
N SER A 8 -8.11 16.84 23.02
CA SER A 8 -9.07 15.89 22.47
C SER A 8 -8.45 15.16 21.28
N PHE A 9 -8.14 13.87 21.44
CA PHE A 9 -7.59 13.02 20.38
C PHE A 9 -8.71 12.63 19.41
N SER A 10 -8.51 12.88 18.11
CA SER A 10 -9.51 12.63 17.08
C SER A 10 -9.58 11.13 16.75
N GLN A 11 -10.61 10.46 17.25
CA GLN A 11 -11.07 9.19 16.68
C GLN A 11 -11.68 9.47 15.31
N ILE A 12 -11.34 8.64 14.31
CA ILE A 12 -12.00 8.66 13.01
C ILE A 12 -12.90 7.43 12.98
N GLU A 13 -14.20 7.66 13.16
CA GLU A 13 -15.20 6.64 12.86
C GLU A 13 -15.32 6.54 11.33
N ILE A 14 -15.06 5.34 10.81
CA ILE A 14 -15.41 4.97 9.44
C ILE A 14 -16.62 4.05 9.59
N HIS A 15 -17.81 4.49 9.18
CA HIS A 15 -18.98 3.60 9.23
C HIS A 15 -18.68 2.29 8.48
N GLY A 16 -19.02 1.15 9.09
CA GLY A 16 -18.72 -0.20 8.58
C GLY A 16 -17.39 -0.81 9.04
N VAL A 17 -16.46 -0.01 9.58
CA VAL A 17 -15.21 -0.49 10.18
C VAL A 17 -15.10 0.09 11.58
N THR A 18 -15.24 -0.75 12.61
CA THR A 18 -15.06 -0.36 14.03
C THR A 18 -13.89 0.63 14.16
N THR A 19 -14.13 1.77 14.82
CA THR A 19 -13.20 2.89 15.09
C THR A 19 -11.76 2.58 14.69
N LEU A 20 -11.27 3.20 13.61
CA LEU A 20 -9.84 3.21 13.36
C LEU A 20 -9.21 4.04 14.47
N VAL A 21 -8.79 3.35 15.52
CA VAL A 21 -7.99 3.96 16.57
C VAL A 21 -6.68 4.35 15.89
N THR A 22 -6.46 5.66 15.74
CA THR A 22 -5.22 6.21 15.16
C THR A 22 -4.02 5.97 16.08
N ASP A 23 -4.27 5.48 17.30
CA ASP A 23 -3.28 5.03 18.27
C ASP A 23 -2.48 3.86 17.70
N GLY A 24 -1.17 4.05 17.64
CA GLY A 24 -0.23 3.06 17.13
C GLY A 24 0.04 3.11 15.62
N ILE A 25 -0.64 3.98 14.85
CA ILE A 25 -0.20 4.26 13.47
C ILE A 25 1.02 5.17 13.56
N LYS A 26 2.19 4.62 13.23
CA LYS A 26 3.45 5.36 13.10
C LYS A 26 3.45 6.07 11.75
N SER A 27 3.32 7.39 11.73
CA SER A 27 3.46 8.13 10.48
C SER A 27 4.92 8.11 10.04
N ASP A 28 5.14 8.03 8.72
CA ASP A 28 6.45 8.29 8.16
C ASP A 28 6.79 9.77 8.33
N SER A 29 8.05 10.05 8.66
CA SER A 29 8.55 11.41 8.84
C SER A 29 8.85 12.11 7.51
N VAL A 30 9.07 11.34 6.45
CA VAL A 30 9.39 11.84 5.11
C VAL A 30 8.64 11.00 4.07
N ASN A 31 8.05 11.67 3.07
CA ASN A 31 7.42 10.98 1.96
C ASN A 31 8.48 10.51 0.95
N LEU A 32 8.80 9.22 1.05
CA LEU A 32 9.74 8.52 0.16
C LEU A 32 9.02 7.78 -0.98
N SER A 33 7.80 8.19 -1.34
CA SER A 33 7.08 7.60 -2.48
C SER A 33 7.93 7.63 -3.76
N PRO A 34 8.10 6.49 -4.45
CA PRO A 34 8.80 6.40 -5.72
C PRO A 34 7.92 6.83 -6.91
N ASN A 35 6.72 7.38 -6.66
CA ASN A 35 5.69 7.58 -7.68
C ASN A 35 5.53 9.04 -8.13
N LYS A 36 6.37 9.95 -7.65
CA LYS A 36 6.28 11.42 -7.91
C LYS A 36 6.11 11.78 -9.38
N GLU A 37 6.85 11.13 -10.28
CA GLU A 37 6.74 11.43 -11.72
C GLU A 37 5.37 11.05 -12.28
N PHE A 38 4.87 9.86 -11.92
CA PHE A 38 3.55 9.39 -12.34
C PHE A 38 2.45 10.28 -11.76
N GLU A 39 2.53 10.60 -10.47
CA GLU A 39 1.62 11.52 -9.78
C GLU A 39 1.54 12.88 -10.49
N ASN A 40 2.69 13.45 -10.88
CA ASN A 40 2.75 14.69 -11.64
C ASN A 40 2.03 14.59 -12.99
N ARG A 41 2.19 13.47 -13.72
CA ARG A 41 1.51 13.25 -15.02
C ARG A 41 -0.01 13.26 -14.88
N ILE A 42 -0.55 12.73 -13.77
CA ILE A 42 -2.00 12.70 -13.49
C ILE A 42 -2.49 13.86 -12.62
N LYS A 43 -1.59 14.81 -12.27
CA LYS A 43 -1.86 15.94 -11.35
C LYS A 43 -2.39 15.50 -9.98
N LEU A 44 -1.98 14.33 -9.51
CA LEU A 44 -2.28 13.85 -8.18
C LEU A 44 -1.27 14.45 -7.19
N LYS A 45 -1.75 14.99 -6.07
CA LYS A 45 -0.87 15.50 -5.02
C LYS A 45 -0.17 14.33 -4.31
N PRO A 46 1.08 14.49 -3.85
CA PRO A 46 1.72 13.51 -2.97
C PRO A 46 0.82 13.17 -1.76
N ILE A 47 0.87 11.92 -1.28
CA ILE A 47 -0.08 11.40 -0.26
C ILE A 47 -0.11 12.28 1.00
N ASP A 48 1.05 12.73 1.48
CA ASP A 48 1.19 13.62 2.64
C ASP A 48 0.47 14.97 2.44
N LYS A 49 0.37 15.45 1.20
CA LYS A 49 -0.29 16.71 0.81
C LYS A 49 -1.70 16.53 0.27
N SER A 50 -2.24 15.31 0.30
CA SER A 50 -3.62 15.07 -0.12
C SER A 50 -4.61 15.81 0.79
N GLY A 51 -5.70 16.33 0.21
CA GLY A 51 -6.79 16.93 0.96
C GLY A 51 -7.76 15.90 1.57
N ASN A 52 -7.64 14.62 1.20
CA ASN A 52 -8.50 13.57 1.71
C ASN A 52 -8.14 13.21 3.15
N ARG A 53 -9.17 13.00 3.99
CA ARG A 53 -9.00 12.56 5.39
C ARG A 53 -8.53 11.10 5.45
N VAL A 54 -9.04 10.25 4.57
CA VAL A 54 -8.60 8.86 4.42
C VAL A 54 -8.39 8.57 2.95
N GLU A 55 -7.22 8.05 2.62
CA GLU A 55 -6.85 7.71 1.24
C GLU A 55 -5.91 6.51 1.21
N ILE A 56 -6.16 5.60 0.28
CA ILE A 56 -5.33 4.42 0.04
C ILE A 56 -4.96 4.40 -1.43
N ARG A 57 -3.66 4.35 -1.73
CA ARG A 57 -3.13 4.25 -3.08
C ARG A 57 -2.39 2.94 -3.24
N PHE A 58 -2.72 2.20 -4.29
CA PHE A 58 -2.04 0.97 -4.66
C PHE A 58 -1.46 1.13 -6.05
N TYR A 59 -0.14 1.18 -6.12
CA TYR A 59 0.62 1.24 -7.35
C TYR A 59 1.13 -0.15 -7.72
N GLU A 60 1.01 -0.47 -8.99
CA GLU A 60 1.65 -1.61 -9.63
C GLU A 60 2.60 -1.05 -10.68
N HIS A 61 3.86 -1.46 -10.61
CA HIS A 61 4.91 -1.02 -11.51
C HIS A 61 5.57 -2.23 -12.18
N GLU A 62 5.41 -2.28 -13.50
CA GLU A 62 6.02 -3.26 -14.37
C GLU A 62 7.29 -2.66 -14.98
N THR A 63 8.45 -3.15 -14.55
CA THR A 63 9.76 -2.59 -14.89
C THR A 63 10.09 -2.79 -16.36
N LEU A 64 9.68 -3.91 -16.95
CA LEU A 64 10.01 -4.24 -18.34
C LEU A 64 9.34 -3.29 -19.34
N SER A 65 8.08 -2.91 -19.08
CA SER A 65 7.38 -1.88 -19.85
C SER A 65 7.56 -0.48 -19.26
N SER A 66 8.13 -0.33 -18.06
CA SER A 66 8.18 0.97 -17.36
C SER A 66 6.78 1.62 -17.29
N THR A 67 5.75 0.80 -17.02
CA THR A 67 4.36 1.27 -16.89
C THR A 67 3.94 1.19 -15.44
N LYS A 68 3.18 2.20 -15.00
CA LYS A 68 2.57 2.25 -13.68
C LYS A 68 1.06 2.29 -13.75
N ASP A 69 0.42 1.35 -13.07
CA ASP A 69 -1.01 1.38 -12.79
C ASP A 69 -1.22 1.83 -11.34
N LEU A 70 -2.28 2.59 -11.11
CA LEU A 70 -2.64 3.10 -9.79
C LEU A 70 -4.12 2.86 -9.53
N LYS A 71 -4.46 2.31 -8.37
CA LYS A 71 -5.82 2.29 -7.82
C LYS A 71 -5.85 3.21 -6.59
N VAL A 72 -6.78 4.16 -6.56
CA VAL A 72 -6.98 5.11 -5.46
C VAL A 72 -8.34 4.84 -4.82
N LEU A 73 -8.37 4.67 -3.50
CA LEU A 73 -9.57 4.62 -2.68
C LEU A 73 -9.60 5.86 -1.79
N GLU A 74 -10.69 6.62 -1.85
CA GLU A 74 -10.85 7.87 -1.11
C GLU A 74 -12.17 7.85 -0.32
N LEU A 75 -12.12 8.21 0.96
CA LEU A 75 -13.33 8.46 1.75
C LEU A 75 -13.72 9.94 1.62
N LYS A 76 -14.89 10.20 1.02
CA LYS A 76 -15.45 11.55 0.80
C LYS A 76 -16.75 11.70 1.57
N GLY A 77 -16.72 12.50 2.63
CA GLY A 77 -17.79 12.48 3.64
C GLY A 77 -17.84 11.08 4.24
N ASP A 78 -18.98 10.42 4.08
CA ASP A 78 -19.21 9.05 4.59
C ASP A 78 -19.18 7.99 3.49
N SER A 79 -18.85 8.36 2.25
CA SER A 79 -18.89 7.46 1.10
C SER A 79 -17.51 7.21 0.52
N TRP A 80 -17.19 5.94 0.29
CA TRP A 80 -15.98 5.54 -0.42
C TRP A 80 -16.14 5.67 -1.93
N THR A 81 -15.07 6.14 -2.57
CA THR A 81 -14.94 6.19 -4.03
C THR A 81 -13.65 5.53 -4.47
N GLY A 82 -13.66 4.90 -5.65
CA GLY A 82 -12.51 4.23 -6.23
C GLY A 82 -12.21 4.74 -7.63
N THR A 83 -10.93 4.94 -7.93
CA THR A 83 -10.46 5.35 -9.27
C THR A 83 -9.25 4.51 -9.67
N GLN A 84 -9.20 4.04 -10.92
CA GLN A 84 -7.99 3.47 -11.52
C GLN A 84 -7.39 4.43 -12.54
N TYR A 85 -6.08 4.61 -12.49
CA TYR A 85 -5.26 5.16 -13.56
C TYR A 85 -4.46 4.01 -14.16
N LYS A 86 -4.66 3.73 -15.46
CA LYS A 86 -3.92 2.70 -16.18
C LYS A 86 -2.99 3.33 -17.21
N GLU A 87 -1.71 3.02 -17.12
CA GLU A 87 -0.70 3.51 -18.06
C GLU A 87 -0.44 2.50 -19.18
N SER A 88 -0.27 3.02 -20.39
CA SER A 88 0.29 2.28 -21.51
C SER A 88 1.41 3.12 -22.13
N ASN A 89 2.55 2.51 -22.40
CA ASN A 89 3.74 3.19 -22.91
C ASN A 89 3.89 3.10 -24.45
N TYR A 90 3.16 2.20 -25.11
CA TYR A 90 3.24 1.97 -26.56
C TYR A 90 1.92 2.30 -27.29
N PRO A 91 1.95 3.01 -28.44
CA PRO A 91 3.09 3.64 -29.11
C PRO A 91 3.53 4.98 -28.49
N LYS A 92 2.77 5.51 -27.52
CA LYS A 92 3.07 6.71 -26.72
C LYS A 92 2.51 6.53 -25.32
N ILE A 93 3.08 7.22 -24.34
CA ILE A 93 2.53 7.26 -22.98
C ILE A 93 1.10 7.78 -23.02
N ARG A 94 0.17 6.97 -22.52
CA ARG A 94 -1.24 7.30 -22.33
C ARG A 94 -1.66 6.80 -20.96
N ILE A 95 -2.41 7.63 -20.24
CA ILE A 95 -2.99 7.25 -18.96
C ILE A 95 -4.51 7.36 -19.09
N LYS A 96 -5.21 6.26 -18.84
CA LYS A 96 -6.68 6.23 -18.82
C LYS A 96 -7.18 6.21 -17.38
N LYS A 97 -8.21 7.00 -17.09
CA LYS A 97 -8.88 7.04 -15.80
C LYS A 97 -10.18 6.24 -15.88
N PHE A 98 -10.44 5.40 -14.88
CA PHE A 98 -11.66 4.59 -14.76
C PHE A 98 -12.25 4.76 -13.36
N GLU A 99 -13.57 4.80 -13.26
CA GLU A 99 -14.25 4.58 -11.98
C GLU A 99 -14.14 3.11 -11.60
N LEU A 100 -13.92 2.85 -10.32
CA LEU A 100 -13.92 1.51 -9.76
C LEU A 100 -15.19 1.27 -8.94
N VAL A 101 -15.61 0.01 -8.92
CA VAL A 101 -16.59 -0.54 -8.00
C VAL A 101 -15.97 -1.72 -7.26
N ALA A 102 -16.23 -1.81 -5.96
CA ALA A 102 -15.82 -2.95 -5.16
C ALA A 102 -16.90 -4.04 -5.21
N GLN A 103 -16.50 -5.29 -5.40
CA GLN A 103 -17.41 -6.43 -5.60
C GLN A 103 -18.42 -6.58 -4.45
N ASN A 104 -17.96 -6.40 -3.22
CA ASN A 104 -18.76 -6.50 -2.00
C ASN A 104 -18.95 -5.14 -1.31
N GLY A 105 -18.76 -4.04 -2.04
CA GLY A 105 -18.73 -2.69 -1.48
C GLY A 105 -17.36 -2.31 -0.92
N PHE A 106 -17.08 -1.00 -0.92
CA PHE A 106 -15.77 -0.49 -0.50
C PHE A 106 -15.50 -0.64 0.99
N GLU A 107 -16.55 -0.62 1.83
CA GLU A 107 -16.41 -0.82 3.27
C GLU A 107 -15.82 -2.20 3.59
N GLU A 108 -16.36 -3.27 2.99
CA GLU A 108 -15.84 -4.61 3.19
C GLU A 108 -14.42 -4.75 2.61
N LEU A 109 -14.15 -4.14 1.46
CA LEU A 109 -12.80 -4.11 0.89
C LEU A 109 -11.79 -3.46 1.85
N VAL A 110 -12.11 -2.29 2.40
CA VAL A 110 -11.22 -1.57 3.34
C VAL A 110 -11.06 -2.37 4.62
N LYS A 111 -12.12 -3.00 5.12
CA LYS A 111 -12.04 -3.92 6.26
C LYS A 111 -11.07 -5.08 6.00
N LEU A 112 -11.14 -5.71 4.82
CA LEU A 112 -10.18 -6.77 4.44
C LEU A 112 -8.74 -6.25 4.41
N LEU A 113 -8.50 -5.05 3.88
CA LEU A 113 -7.17 -4.44 3.89
C LEU A 113 -6.64 -4.24 5.31
N LEU A 114 -7.49 -3.75 6.21
CA LEU A 114 -7.12 -3.51 7.61
C LEU A 114 -6.89 -4.80 8.39
N GLN A 115 -7.68 -5.85 8.13
CA GLN A 115 -7.48 -7.18 8.70
C GLN A 115 -6.13 -7.80 8.27
N ASN A 116 -5.61 -7.41 7.10
CA ASN A 116 -4.29 -7.78 6.61
C ASN A 116 -3.21 -6.74 6.94
N ASN A 117 -3.34 -6.07 8.09
CA ASN A 117 -2.31 -5.21 8.69
C ASN A 117 -1.88 -3.99 7.86
N LEU A 118 -2.72 -3.49 6.94
CA LEU A 118 -2.40 -2.32 6.10
C LEU A 118 -1.83 -1.12 6.89
N THR A 119 -2.26 -0.87 8.12
CA THR A 119 -1.81 0.30 8.91
C THR A 119 -0.47 0.09 9.62
N ARG A 120 0.05 -1.14 9.64
CA ARG A 120 1.19 -1.56 10.46
C ARG A 120 2.24 -2.34 9.70
N LEU A 121 2.09 -2.49 8.37
CA LEU A 121 3.11 -3.15 7.55
C LEU A 121 4.48 -2.45 7.69
N PRO A 122 5.57 -3.22 7.76
CA PRO A 122 6.90 -2.71 7.50
C PRO A 122 7.16 -2.62 5.99
N SER A 123 8.16 -1.85 5.58
CA SER A 123 8.69 -1.93 4.22
C SER A 123 9.50 -3.22 4.03
N GLN A 124 9.71 -3.66 2.78
CA GLN A 124 10.55 -4.84 2.53
C GLN A 124 11.99 -4.67 3.03
N GLU A 125 12.52 -3.45 3.02
CA GLU A 125 13.85 -3.14 3.58
C GLU A 125 13.91 -3.35 5.10
N GLU A 126 12.86 -2.90 5.81
CA GLU A 126 12.70 -3.12 7.26
C GLU A 126 12.60 -4.62 7.62
N LEU A 127 12.17 -5.46 6.67
CA LEU A 127 12.10 -6.92 6.82
C LEU A 127 13.42 -7.65 6.55
N SER A 128 14.46 -6.96 6.07
CA SER A 128 15.73 -7.59 5.65
C SER A 128 16.37 -8.52 6.68
N LEU A 129 16.21 -8.24 7.98
CA LEU A 129 16.72 -9.11 9.06
C LEU A 129 15.90 -10.38 9.24
N LYS A 130 14.57 -10.31 9.01
CA LYS A 130 13.67 -11.47 9.05
C LYS A 130 13.79 -12.32 7.79
N MET A 131 14.19 -11.71 6.68
CA MET A 131 14.38 -12.34 5.37
C MET A 131 15.77 -12.97 5.24
N LYS A 132 16.24 -13.69 6.26
CA LYS A 132 17.52 -14.41 6.23
C LYS A 132 17.29 -15.90 6.41
N LYS A 133 17.56 -16.68 5.37
CA LYS A 133 17.57 -18.15 5.44
C LYS A 133 18.99 -18.67 5.38
N TYR A 134 19.23 -19.78 6.06
CA TYR A 134 20.54 -20.42 6.10
C TYR A 134 20.44 -21.88 5.72
N ALA A 135 21.45 -22.38 5.02
CA ALA A 135 21.61 -23.78 4.70
C ALA A 135 23.01 -24.26 5.11
N MET A 136 23.15 -25.56 5.31
CA MET A 136 24.46 -26.18 5.52
C MET A 136 24.98 -26.66 4.16
N LEU A 137 26.11 -26.09 3.72
CA LEU A 137 26.82 -26.49 2.51
C LEU A 137 28.25 -26.90 2.89
N ASN A 138 28.60 -28.16 2.66
CA ASN A 138 29.92 -28.71 2.99
C ASN A 138 30.36 -28.43 4.44
N GLY A 139 29.43 -28.58 5.40
CA GLY A 139 29.69 -28.34 6.83
C GLY A 139 29.77 -26.87 7.23
N LYS A 140 29.55 -25.92 6.31
CA LYS A 140 29.51 -24.48 6.59
C LYS A 140 28.09 -23.94 6.49
N ARG A 141 27.71 -23.07 7.41
CA ARG A 141 26.45 -22.31 7.35
C ARG A 141 26.60 -21.21 6.30
N VAL A 142 25.80 -21.27 5.24
CA VAL A 142 25.75 -20.28 4.17
C VAL A 142 24.37 -19.64 4.16
N GLU A 143 24.31 -18.33 3.89
CA GLU A 143 23.06 -17.63 3.69
C GLU A 143 22.47 -18.02 2.32
N LYS A 144 21.20 -18.42 2.31
CA LYS A 144 20.44 -18.70 1.11
C LYS A 144 19.63 -17.45 0.80
N ALA A 145 20.05 -16.73 -0.24
CA ALA A 145 19.34 -15.58 -0.76
C ALA A 145 18.64 -15.93 -2.09
N ILE A 146 17.60 -15.18 -2.41
CA ILE A 146 17.00 -15.16 -3.75
C ILE A 146 17.24 -13.80 -4.38
N GLN A 147 17.36 -13.80 -5.69
CA GLN A 147 17.35 -12.60 -6.51
C GLN A 147 16.28 -12.80 -7.58
N THR A 148 15.29 -11.92 -7.62
CA THR A 148 14.16 -12.00 -8.55
C THR A 148 14.24 -10.87 -9.56
N THR A 149 13.98 -11.17 -10.84
CA THR A 149 14.13 -10.25 -11.99
C THR A 149 12.91 -10.22 -12.91
N ASP A 150 11.78 -10.72 -12.44
CA ASP A 150 10.42 -10.62 -13.03
C ASP A 150 9.95 -9.17 -13.19
N GLY A 151 10.53 -8.21 -12.46
CA GLY A 151 10.37 -6.79 -12.74
C GLY A 151 9.10 -6.17 -12.14
N GLN A 152 8.41 -6.86 -11.24
CA GLN A 152 7.17 -6.36 -10.65
C GLN A 152 7.41 -5.72 -9.28
N SER A 153 6.88 -4.53 -9.09
CA SER A 153 6.96 -3.84 -7.81
C SER A 153 5.66 -3.17 -7.49
N TYR A 154 5.35 -3.15 -6.20
CA TYR A 154 4.11 -2.63 -5.68
C TYR A 154 4.41 -1.57 -4.63
N THR A 155 3.68 -0.47 -4.68
CA THR A 155 3.71 0.54 -3.62
C THR A 155 2.31 0.70 -3.05
N VAL A 156 2.20 0.60 -1.74
CA VAL A 156 0.97 0.92 -1.02
C VAL A 156 1.22 2.20 -0.23
N GLU A 157 0.42 3.22 -0.46
CA GLU A 157 0.42 4.44 0.34
C GLU A 157 -0.91 4.55 1.07
N PHE A 158 -0.83 4.85 2.36
CA PHE A 158 -2.01 4.92 3.23
C PHE A 158 -1.97 6.22 4.01
N LYS A 159 -3.08 6.95 4.04
CA LYS A 159 -3.26 8.17 4.83
C LYS A 159 -4.52 8.09 5.68
N ILE A 160 -4.39 8.56 6.92
CA ILE A 160 -5.48 8.77 7.87
C ILE A 160 -5.24 10.03 8.70
N GLY A 161 -6.14 11.02 8.56
CA GLY A 161 -5.94 12.36 9.10
C GLY A 161 -4.62 12.94 8.58
N ASP A 162 -3.75 13.36 9.50
CA ASP A 162 -2.44 13.91 9.19
C ASP A 162 -1.31 12.87 9.11
N LYS A 163 -1.61 11.60 9.41
CA LYS A 163 -0.63 10.51 9.38
C LYS A 163 -0.66 9.82 8.03
N TYR A 164 0.51 9.45 7.52
CA TYR A 164 0.64 8.64 6.32
C TYR A 164 1.78 7.63 6.41
N ARG A 165 1.70 6.55 5.63
CA ARG A 165 2.76 5.56 5.47
C ARG A 165 2.91 5.14 4.01
N VAL A 166 4.13 4.74 3.63
CA VAL A 166 4.46 4.22 2.30
C VAL A 166 5.16 2.88 2.45
N TYR A 167 4.63 1.85 1.80
CA TYR A 167 5.19 0.51 1.77
C TYR A 167 5.60 0.17 0.34
N ILE A 168 6.82 -0.35 0.16
CA ILE A 168 7.35 -0.75 -1.15
C ILE A 168 7.78 -2.21 -1.05
N PHE A 169 7.29 -3.02 -1.98
CA PHE A 169 7.64 -4.43 -2.11
C PHE A 169 7.93 -4.78 -3.56
N HIS A 170 9.06 -5.43 -3.78
CA HIS A 170 9.48 -6.00 -5.04
C HIS A 170 9.18 -7.50 -5.02
N ASN A 171 8.39 -7.98 -5.98
CA ASN A 171 8.08 -9.38 -6.20
C ASN A 171 7.52 -10.11 -4.96
N PRO A 172 6.47 -9.56 -4.32
CA PRO A 172 5.99 -10.03 -3.03
C PRO A 172 5.61 -11.52 -3.01
N ASP A 173 5.07 -12.08 -4.10
CA ASP A 173 4.70 -13.50 -4.17
C ASP A 173 5.92 -14.42 -4.08
N THR A 174 6.97 -14.11 -4.84
CA THR A 174 8.22 -14.88 -4.84
C THR A 174 8.90 -14.81 -3.48
N TYR A 175 8.97 -13.61 -2.90
CA TYR A 175 9.56 -13.41 -1.58
C TYR A 175 8.75 -14.08 -0.47
N SER A 176 7.42 -13.98 -0.50
CA SER A 176 6.56 -14.64 0.48
C SER A 176 6.62 -16.16 0.39
N SER A 177 6.85 -16.72 -0.80
CA SER A 177 7.00 -18.17 -0.99
C SER A 177 8.37 -18.65 -0.50
N PHE A 178 9.42 -17.86 -0.71
CA PHE A 178 10.77 -18.23 -0.29
C PHE A 178 11.00 -18.02 1.21
N TYR A 179 10.52 -16.91 1.78
CA TYR A 179 10.55 -16.58 3.21
C TYR A 179 9.18 -16.86 3.85
N ASP A 180 8.77 -18.13 3.79
CA ASP A 180 7.47 -18.63 4.26
C ASP A 180 7.19 -18.43 5.76
N ASP A 181 8.19 -18.10 6.55
CA ASP A 181 8.11 -17.78 7.97
C ASP A 181 7.90 -16.29 8.28
N VAL A 182 7.95 -15.41 7.27
CA VAL A 182 7.75 -13.97 7.42
C VAL A 182 6.30 -13.60 7.13
N GLN A 183 5.50 -13.43 8.18
CA GLN A 183 4.06 -13.15 8.07
C GLN A 183 3.77 -11.84 7.32
N GLU A 184 4.60 -10.81 7.46
CA GLU A 184 4.38 -9.50 6.83
C GLU A 184 4.46 -9.56 5.29
N LEU A 185 5.21 -10.53 4.73
CA LEU A 185 5.21 -10.77 3.29
C LEU A 185 3.87 -11.37 2.83
N LYS A 186 3.29 -12.27 3.62
CA LYS A 186 1.97 -12.87 3.35
C LYS A 186 0.87 -11.83 3.44
N ASP A 187 0.92 -10.97 4.46
CA ASP A 187 -0.03 -9.87 4.65
C ASP A 187 0.00 -8.90 3.45
N PHE A 188 1.21 -8.56 2.96
CA PHE A 188 1.34 -7.74 1.75
C PHE A 188 0.76 -8.43 0.50
N VAL A 189 1.05 -9.72 0.30
CA VAL A 189 0.47 -10.51 -0.80
C VAL A 189 -1.06 -10.53 -0.72
N ALA A 190 -1.63 -10.67 0.47
CA ALA A 190 -3.08 -10.60 0.66
C ALA A 190 -3.65 -9.22 0.27
N ILE A 191 -3.01 -8.13 0.69
CA ILE A 191 -3.38 -6.76 0.28
C ILE A 191 -3.32 -6.59 -1.24
N LYS A 192 -2.23 -7.04 -1.87
CA LYS A 192 -2.06 -7.04 -3.33
C LYS A 192 -3.24 -7.74 -4.02
N ASN A 193 -3.55 -8.96 -3.56
CA ASN A 193 -4.63 -9.77 -4.12
C ASN A 193 -6.00 -9.09 -3.93
N ILE A 194 -6.29 -8.48 -2.78
CA ILE A 194 -7.53 -7.72 -2.55
C ILE A 194 -7.69 -6.62 -3.61
N PHE A 195 -6.63 -5.86 -3.91
CA PHE A 195 -6.67 -4.83 -4.97
C PHE A 195 -6.83 -5.38 -6.40
N GLU A 196 -6.46 -6.63 -6.63
CA GLU A 196 -6.56 -7.30 -7.94
C GLU A 196 -7.91 -7.99 -8.14
N THR A 197 -8.50 -8.57 -7.09
CA THR A 197 -9.72 -9.40 -7.20
C THR A 197 -10.99 -8.66 -6.82
N GLU A 198 -10.94 -7.74 -5.86
CA GLU A 198 -12.16 -7.12 -5.31
C GLU A 198 -12.59 -5.85 -6.06
N LEU A 199 -11.79 -5.34 -6.99
CA LEU A 199 -12.06 -4.11 -7.72
C LEU A 199 -12.34 -4.37 -9.20
N LYS A 200 -13.44 -3.82 -9.71
CA LYS A 200 -13.82 -3.87 -11.12
C LYS A 200 -13.99 -2.47 -11.66
N ARG A 201 -13.73 -2.29 -12.96
CA ARG A 201 -14.10 -1.07 -13.66
C ARG A 201 -15.60 -1.02 -13.80
N LYS A 202 -16.17 0.17 -13.57
CA LYS A 202 -17.57 0.45 -13.84
C LYS A 202 -17.83 0.56 -15.34
#